data_AF-A0A7W0L092-F1
#
_entry.id   AF-A0A7W0L092-F1
#
_cell.length_a   1.000
_cell.length_b   1.000
_cell.length_c   1.000
_cell.angle_alpha   90.00
_cell.angle_beta   90.00
_cell.angle_gamma   90.00
#
_symmetry.space_group_name_H-M   'P 1'
#
loop_
_entity.id
_entity.type
_entity.pdbx_description
1 polymer ?
#
loop_
_entity_poly.entity_id
_entity_poly.type
_entity_poly.pdbx_seq_one_letter_code
_entity_poly.pdbx_strand_id
1 'polypeptide(L)'
;MRARNLPDPKLLLASLVIAVGLVMIGFALATSISGDEAADLPPAVERVTPSVDAVQVLQQTQVIVDLAEGYEGRLVIDDVALDTIRLDEIGDVDVQPGEQIDLPPGAVFEPGNDTLTFTPGENAPVDRFAPGVHRVEVTYWQTVDGPSRGRTFSWTFEAI
;
A
#
# COMPACT_ATOMS: atom_id res chain seq x y z
N MET A 1 -24.55 -60.43 21.05
CA MET A 1 -24.92 -59.35 20.11
C MET A 1 -24.87 -58.03 20.85
N ARG A 2 -23.97 -57.11 20.50
CA ARG A 2 -23.80 -55.81 21.18
C ARG A 2 -24.83 -54.84 20.58
N ALA A 3 -25.78 -54.34 21.38
CA ALA A 3 -26.70 -53.29 20.95
C ALA A 3 -25.89 -52.03 20.60
N ARG A 4 -26.03 -51.53 19.36
CA ARG A 4 -25.47 -50.22 18.98
C ARG A 4 -26.37 -49.16 19.60
N ASN A 5 -25.86 -48.44 20.59
CA ASN A 5 -26.51 -47.24 21.09
C ASN A 5 -26.49 -46.20 19.95
N LEU A 6 -27.66 -45.80 19.48
CA LEU A 6 -27.81 -44.70 18.54
C LEU A 6 -27.42 -43.40 19.27
N PRO A 7 -26.60 -42.53 18.67
CA PRO A 7 -26.22 -41.25 19.28
C PRO A 7 -27.44 -40.35 19.52
N ASP A 8 -27.43 -39.59 20.62
CA ASP A 8 -28.51 -38.67 20.99
C ASP A 8 -28.69 -37.58 19.91
N PRO A 9 -29.90 -37.41 19.35
CA PRO A 9 -30.16 -36.41 18.31
C PRO A 9 -29.87 -34.97 18.76
N LYS A 10 -29.95 -34.65 20.06
CA LYS A 10 -29.57 -33.33 20.59
C LYS A 10 -28.07 -33.09 20.53
N LEU A 11 -27.28 -34.12 20.86
CA LEU A 11 -25.82 -34.08 20.74
C LEU A 11 -25.40 -34.00 19.26
N LEU A 12 -26.09 -34.73 18.38
CA LEU A 12 -25.86 -34.64 16.94
C LEU A 12 -26.11 -33.22 16.42
N LEU A 13 -27.22 -32.60 16.79
CA LEU A 13 -27.54 -31.22 16.39
C LEU A 13 -26.50 -30.22 16.92
N ALA A 14 -26.10 -30.35 18.18
CA ALA A 14 -25.06 -29.49 18.77
C ALA A 14 -23.72 -29.64 18.02
N SER A 15 -23.30 -30.87 17.75
CA SER A 15 -22.06 -31.15 17.02
C SER A 15 -22.11 -30.66 15.57
N LEU A 16 -23.27 -30.71 14.91
CA LEU A 16 -23.47 -30.19 13.57
C LEU A 16 -23.30 -28.66 13.53
N VAL A 17 -23.89 -27.93 14.48
CA VAL A 17 -23.75 -26.46 14.55
C VAL A 17 -22.29 -26.07 14.76
N ILE A 18 -21.58 -26.76 15.66
CA ILE A 18 -20.15 -26.52 15.91
C ILE A 18 -19.33 -26.82 14.65
N ALA A 19 -19.58 -27.95 13.98
CA ALA A 19 -18.89 -28.31 12.76
C ALA A 19 -19.10 -27.28 11.65
N VAL A 20 -20.34 -26.82 11.44
CA VAL A 20 -20.65 -25.75 10.48
C VAL A 20 -19.91 -24.46 10.83
N GLY A 21 -19.91 -24.06 12.10
CA GLY A 21 -19.18 -22.87 12.55
C GLY A 21 -17.67 -22.96 12.26
N LEU A 22 -17.04 -24.11 12.55
CA LEU A 22 -15.63 -24.34 12.26
C LEU A 22 -15.32 -24.31 10.76
N VAL A 23 -16.20 -24.88 9.93
CA VAL A 23 -16.08 -24.83 8.46
C VAL A 23 -16.19 -23.39 7.96
N MET A 24 -17.13 -22.60 8.49
CA MET A 24 -17.30 -21.19 8.13
C MET A 24 -16.08 -20.34 8.52
N ILE A 25 -15.50 -20.56 9.70
CA ILE A 25 -14.26 -19.89 10.12
C ILE A 25 -13.10 -20.29 9.20
N GLY A 26 -12.93 -21.58 8.93
CA GLY A 26 -11.88 -22.07 8.03
C GLY A 26 -12.01 -21.50 6.62
N PHE A 27 -13.24 -21.41 6.11
CA PHE A 27 -13.53 -20.80 4.81
C PHE A 27 -13.25 -19.30 4.80
N ALA A 28 -13.65 -18.56 5.84
CA ALA A 28 -13.37 -17.14 5.96
C ALA A 28 -11.87 -16.84 6.01
N LEU A 29 -11.10 -17.64 6.77
CA LEU A 29 -9.64 -17.51 6.81
C LEU A 29 -9.00 -17.87 5.47
N ALA A 30 -9.48 -18.91 4.78
CA ALA A 30 -8.97 -19.32 3.48
C ALA A 30 -9.31 -18.36 2.33
N THR A 31 -10.34 -17.54 2.51
CA THR A 31 -10.79 -16.51 1.54
C THR A 31 -10.40 -15.10 1.97
N SER A 32 -9.62 -14.96 3.05
CA SER A 32 -9.11 -13.68 3.51
C SER A 32 -8.09 -13.17 2.50
N ILE A 33 -8.49 -12.19 1.70
CA ILE A 33 -7.62 -11.47 0.77
C ILE A 33 -7.03 -10.27 1.54
N SER A 34 -5.72 -10.05 1.43
CA SER A 34 -5.06 -8.90 2.04
C SER A 34 -5.51 -7.61 1.33
N GLY A 35 -5.52 -6.46 2.00
CA GLY A 35 -6.05 -5.20 1.44
C GLY A 35 -5.53 -4.83 0.04
N ASP A 36 -4.26 -5.13 -0.26
CA ASP A 36 -3.64 -4.85 -1.56
C ASP A 36 -3.97 -5.90 -2.64
N GLU A 37 -4.11 -7.18 -2.26
CA GLU A 37 -4.55 -8.25 -3.17
C GLU A 37 -6.03 -8.07 -3.58
N ALA A 38 -6.81 -7.36 -2.77
CA ALA A 38 -8.19 -7.00 -3.07
C ALA A 38 -8.31 -5.81 -4.04
N ALA A 39 -7.24 -5.02 -4.21
CA ALA A 39 -7.27 -3.72 -4.88
C ALA A 39 -7.05 -3.75 -6.41
N ASP A 40 -6.85 -4.94 -7.00
CA ASP A 40 -6.57 -5.13 -8.44
C ASP A 40 -5.48 -4.17 -8.95
N LEU A 41 -4.34 -4.12 -8.24
CA LEU A 41 -3.23 -3.25 -8.58
C LEU A 41 -2.68 -3.61 -9.98
N PRO A 42 -2.30 -2.61 -10.79
CA PRO A 42 -1.69 -2.88 -12.08
C PRO A 42 -0.34 -3.60 -11.88
N PRO A 43 0.10 -4.47 -12.82
CA PRO A 43 1.31 -5.29 -12.65
C PRO A 43 2.63 -4.53 -12.40
N ALA A 44 2.63 -3.21 -12.56
CA ALA A 44 3.81 -2.36 -12.32
C ALA A 44 3.80 -1.71 -10.92
N VAL A 45 2.72 -1.85 -10.16
CA VAL A 45 2.57 -1.34 -8.79
C VAL A 45 2.38 -2.57 -7.90
N GLU A 46 3.38 -2.91 -7.11
CA GLU A 46 3.35 -4.07 -6.23
C GLU A 46 2.57 -3.79 -4.94
N ARG A 47 2.65 -2.54 -4.45
CA ARG A 47 2.00 -2.14 -3.21
C ARG A 47 1.81 -0.63 -3.13
N VAL A 48 0.78 -0.22 -2.40
CA VAL A 48 0.61 1.18 -2.00
C VAL A 48 0.37 1.28 -0.49
N THR A 49 0.90 2.34 0.12
CA THR A 49 0.61 2.73 1.50
C THR A 49 0.21 4.21 1.50
N PRO A 50 -0.88 4.61 2.18
CA PRO A 50 -1.94 3.74 2.69
C PRO A 50 -2.53 2.85 1.59
N SER A 51 -3.00 1.65 1.97
CA SER A 51 -3.65 0.73 1.03
C SER A 51 -4.90 1.37 0.42
N VAL A 52 -5.35 0.83 -0.71
CA VAL A 52 -6.58 1.30 -1.38
C VAL A 52 -7.77 1.25 -0.41
N ASP A 53 -8.52 2.35 -0.34
CA ASP A 53 -9.68 2.55 0.53
C ASP A 53 -9.39 2.34 2.03
N ALA A 54 -8.14 2.49 2.45
CA ALA A 54 -7.77 2.48 3.86
C ALA A 54 -8.54 3.56 4.62
N VAL A 55 -9.06 3.20 5.79
CA VAL A 55 -9.76 4.12 6.70
C VAL A 55 -8.97 4.32 7.98
N GLN A 56 -9.22 5.42 8.69
CA GLN A 56 -8.57 5.75 9.96
C GLN A 56 -7.04 5.91 9.83
N VAL A 57 -6.59 6.49 8.71
CA VAL A 57 -5.19 6.81 8.47
C VAL A 57 -4.77 8.02 9.30
N LEU A 58 -3.55 8.03 9.83
CA LEU A 58 -3.04 9.18 10.59
C LEU A 58 -2.70 10.35 9.65
N GLN A 59 -2.89 11.57 10.15
CA GLN A 59 -2.61 12.81 9.40
C GLN A 59 -1.14 12.96 8.94
N GLN A 60 -0.21 12.25 9.60
CA GLN A 60 1.23 12.25 9.31
C GLN A 60 1.73 10.91 8.74
N THR A 61 0.83 10.08 8.21
CA THR A 61 1.22 8.83 7.53
C THR A 61 2.02 9.13 6.27
N GLN A 62 3.00 8.29 5.95
CA GLN A 62 3.72 8.36 4.68
C GLN A 62 2.89 7.78 3.54
N VAL A 63 3.08 8.33 2.33
CA VAL A 63 2.56 7.75 1.10
C VAL A 63 3.69 7.01 0.40
N ILE A 64 3.55 5.71 0.20
CA ILE A 64 4.58 4.84 -0.37
C ILE A 64 3.98 4.08 -1.54
N VAL A 65 4.71 4.02 -2.66
CA VAL A 65 4.40 3.17 -3.79
C VAL A 65 5.59 2.26 -4.04
N ASP A 66 5.37 0.96 -3.91
CA ASP A 66 6.32 -0.07 -4.31
C ASP A 66 6.05 -0.41 -5.77
N LEU A 67 7.02 -0.14 -6.64
CA LEU A 67 6.91 -0.39 -8.07
C LEU A 67 7.60 -1.70 -8.42
N ALA A 68 7.14 -2.35 -9.49
CA ALA A 68 7.85 -3.51 -10.02
C ALA A 68 9.23 -3.09 -10.54
N GLU A 69 10.18 -4.03 -10.53
CA GLU A 69 11.55 -3.81 -11.00
C GLU A 69 11.60 -3.11 -12.38
N GLY A 70 12.41 -2.05 -12.46
CA GLY A 70 12.63 -1.31 -13.72
C GLY A 70 11.51 -0.31 -14.06
N TYR A 71 10.61 -0.05 -13.12
CA TYR A 71 9.66 1.05 -13.19
C TYR A 71 10.05 2.19 -12.27
N GLU A 72 9.66 3.38 -12.67
CA GLU A 72 9.77 4.60 -11.87
C GLU A 72 8.50 5.43 -12.04
N GLY A 73 8.34 6.47 -11.24
CA GLY A 73 7.13 7.26 -11.28
C GLY A 73 7.19 8.62 -10.60
N ARG A 74 6.04 9.28 -10.62
CA ARG A 74 5.75 10.55 -9.95
C ARG A 74 4.43 10.47 -9.22
N LEU A 75 4.34 11.16 -8.10
CA LEU A 75 3.15 11.21 -7.26
C LEU A 75 2.39 12.51 -7.42
N VAL A 76 1.07 12.41 -7.35
CA VAL A 76 0.14 13.53 -7.18
C VAL A 76 -0.72 13.19 -5.96
N ILE A 77 -0.87 14.14 -5.04
CA ILE A 77 -1.67 14.00 -3.82
C ILE A 77 -2.63 15.19 -3.75
N ASP A 78 -3.94 14.94 -3.77
CA ASP A 78 -4.98 15.99 -3.76
C ASP A 78 -4.71 17.12 -4.76
N ASP A 79 -4.44 16.74 -6.01
CA ASP A 79 -4.09 17.65 -7.12
C ASP A 79 -2.72 18.37 -6.97
N VAL A 80 -1.96 18.10 -5.90
CA VAL A 80 -0.58 18.58 -5.72
C VAL A 80 0.40 17.60 -6.35
N ALA A 81 1.00 17.98 -7.49
CA ALA A 81 2.08 17.23 -8.10
C ALA A 81 3.37 17.38 -7.27
N LEU A 82 3.97 16.25 -6.92
CA LEU A 82 5.22 16.20 -6.17
C LEU A 82 6.41 16.08 -7.14
N ASP A 83 7.47 16.84 -6.85
CA ASP A 83 8.75 16.62 -7.53
C ASP A 83 9.31 15.25 -7.12
N THR A 84 9.76 14.45 -8.10
CA THR A 84 10.43 13.18 -7.83
C THR A 84 11.92 13.42 -7.66
N ILE A 85 12.43 13.01 -6.50
CA ILE A 85 13.82 13.18 -6.09
C ILE A 85 14.49 11.82 -6.16
N ARG A 86 15.46 11.69 -7.05
CA ARG A 86 16.16 10.43 -7.29
C ARG A 86 17.39 10.34 -6.41
N LEU A 87 17.42 9.36 -5.49
CA LEU A 87 18.51 9.25 -4.52
C LEU A 87 19.87 8.93 -5.17
N ASP A 88 19.87 8.19 -6.28
CA ASP A 88 21.06 7.92 -7.09
C ASP A 88 21.65 9.17 -7.76
N GLU A 89 20.83 10.19 -8.03
CA GLU A 89 21.28 11.48 -8.59
C GLU A 89 21.87 12.42 -7.53
N ILE A 90 21.58 12.18 -6.24
CA ILE A 90 22.15 12.96 -5.13
C ILE A 90 23.54 12.44 -4.73
N GLY A 91 23.83 11.16 -4.97
CA GLY A 91 25.09 10.51 -4.57
C GLY A 91 26.37 11.08 -5.21
N ASP A 92 26.26 11.93 -6.24
CA ASP A 92 27.40 12.64 -6.85
C ASP A 92 27.82 13.89 -6.05
N VAL A 93 27.11 14.22 -4.96
CA VAL A 93 27.51 15.27 -4.03
C VAL A 93 28.57 14.70 -3.08
N ASP A 94 29.72 15.36 -2.94
CA ASP A 94 30.84 14.96 -2.06
C ASP A 94 30.41 15.07 -0.58
N VAL A 95 29.69 14.06 -0.07
CA VAL A 95 29.19 13.98 1.30
C VAL A 95 30.13 13.18 2.19
N GLN A 96 30.48 13.73 3.34
CA GLN A 96 31.34 13.03 4.30
C GLN A 96 30.55 11.92 5.02
N PRO A 97 31.21 10.81 5.41
CA PRO A 97 30.55 9.79 6.24
C PRO A 97 29.95 10.40 7.52
N GLY A 98 28.63 10.24 7.69
CA GLY A 98 27.88 10.78 8.83
C GLY A 98 27.33 12.20 8.63
N GLU A 99 27.52 12.80 7.45
CA GLU A 99 26.89 14.06 7.07
C GLU A 99 25.40 13.86 6.79
N GLN A 100 24.55 14.68 7.39
CA GLN A 100 23.12 14.70 7.11
C GLN A 100 22.88 15.47 5.81
N ILE A 101 22.22 14.83 4.85
CA ILE A 101 21.83 15.46 3.60
C ILE A 101 20.41 15.99 3.76
N ASP A 102 20.23 17.29 3.53
CA ASP A 102 18.91 17.88 3.38
C ASP A 102 18.41 17.60 1.97
N LEU A 103 17.40 16.73 1.86
CA LEU A 103 16.74 16.49 0.58
C LEU A 103 15.80 17.67 0.25
N PRO A 104 15.67 18.03 -1.03
CA PRO A 104 14.63 18.95 -1.45
C PRO A 104 13.23 18.40 -1.09
N PRO A 105 12.19 19.26 -1.03
CA PRO A 105 10.83 18.81 -0.78
C PRO A 105 10.28 18.04 -1.99
N GLY A 106 9.67 16.87 -1.76
CA GLY A 106 9.12 16.04 -2.84
C GLY A 106 8.95 14.58 -2.45
N ALA A 107 8.66 13.74 -3.44
CA ALA A 107 8.66 12.30 -3.30
C ALA A 107 10.05 11.73 -3.63
N VAL A 108 10.61 10.93 -2.73
CA VAL A 108 11.92 10.29 -2.90
C VAL A 108 11.76 8.96 -3.61
N PHE A 109 12.46 8.79 -4.72
CA PHE A 109 12.59 7.51 -5.41
C PHE A 109 13.92 6.85 -5.05
N GLU A 110 13.85 5.61 -4.58
CA GLU A 110 14.98 4.78 -4.22
C GLU A 110 15.14 3.65 -5.27
N PRO A 111 16.09 3.75 -6.21
CA PRO A 111 16.22 2.76 -7.30
C PRO A 111 16.65 1.37 -6.82
N GLY A 112 17.18 1.26 -5.59
CA GLY A 112 17.62 -0.02 -5.03
C GLY A 112 16.48 -0.95 -4.60
N ASN A 113 15.28 -0.40 -4.43
CA ASN A 113 14.07 -1.13 -4.02
C ASN A 113 12.82 -0.66 -4.79
N ASP A 114 13.00 0.06 -5.91
CA ASP A 114 11.93 0.57 -6.78
C ASP A 114 10.79 1.30 -6.02
N THR A 115 11.12 1.94 -4.90
CA THR A 115 10.13 2.54 -4.00
C THR A 115 10.07 4.05 -4.16
N LEU A 116 8.85 4.59 -4.25
CA LEU A 116 8.55 6.01 -4.26
C LEU A 116 7.86 6.41 -2.95
N THR A 117 8.54 7.22 -2.13
CA THR A 117 8.11 7.60 -0.78
C THR A 117 7.88 9.09 -0.66
N PHE A 118 6.74 9.49 -0.09
CA PHE A 118 6.44 10.85 0.31
C PHE A 118 6.15 10.92 1.81
N THR A 119 6.79 11.86 2.49
CA THR A 119 6.61 12.11 3.92
C THR A 119 6.06 13.52 4.15
N PRO A 120 4.84 13.66 4.71
CA PRO A 120 4.31 14.96 5.10
C PRO A 120 5.17 15.65 6.17
N GLY A 121 5.20 16.97 6.15
CA GLY A 121 5.83 17.79 7.19
C GLY A 121 5.95 19.26 6.83
N GLU A 122 6.44 20.08 7.77
CA GLU A 122 6.38 21.56 7.71
C GLU A 122 6.94 22.19 6.42
N ASN A 123 7.90 21.52 5.77
CA ASN A 123 8.54 21.98 4.54
C ASN A 123 8.18 21.14 3.30
N ALA A 124 7.31 20.15 3.44
CA ALA A 124 6.87 19.30 2.34
C ALA A 124 5.73 19.99 1.56
N PRO A 125 5.51 19.62 0.27
CA PRO A 125 4.39 20.16 -0.51
C PRO A 125 3.01 19.89 0.11
N VAL A 126 2.91 18.85 0.95
CA VAL A 126 1.78 18.56 1.82
C VAL A 126 2.29 18.45 3.25
N ASP A 127 1.87 19.35 4.14
CA ASP A 127 2.31 19.36 5.54
C ASP A 127 1.70 18.19 6.36
N ARG A 128 0.40 17.95 6.15
CA ARG A 128 -0.36 16.86 6.76
C ARG A 128 -1.65 16.61 5.98
N PHE A 129 -2.22 15.43 6.15
CA PHE A 129 -3.55 15.10 5.66
C PHE A 129 -4.62 15.69 6.58
N ALA A 130 -5.62 16.37 6.02
CA ALA A 130 -6.77 16.86 6.77
C ALA A 130 -7.71 15.69 7.10
N PRO A 131 -8.60 15.80 8.10
CA PRO A 131 -9.63 14.77 8.27
C PRO A 131 -10.51 14.65 7.01
N GLY A 132 -10.65 13.43 6.48
CA GLY A 132 -11.45 13.15 5.29
C GLY A 132 -10.74 12.30 4.24
N VAL A 133 -11.34 12.23 3.05
CA VAL A 133 -10.86 11.42 1.92
C VAL A 133 -9.77 12.18 1.16
N HIS A 134 -8.66 11.50 0.96
CA HIS A 134 -7.51 11.95 0.18
C HIS A 134 -7.34 11.08 -1.06
N ARG A 135 -6.94 11.69 -2.17
CA ARG A 135 -6.68 10.98 -3.42
C ARG A 135 -5.20 11.01 -3.75
N VAL A 136 -4.66 9.84 -4.08
CA VAL A 136 -3.30 9.70 -4.57
C VAL A 136 -3.34 9.17 -6.00
N GLU A 137 -2.48 9.73 -6.85
CA GLU A 137 -2.24 9.22 -8.19
C GLU A 137 -0.74 8.97 -8.36
N VAL A 138 -0.40 7.79 -8.87
CA VAL A 138 0.95 7.48 -9.34
C VAL A 138 0.92 7.41 -10.86
N THR A 139 1.72 8.25 -11.51
CA THR A 139 2.07 8.05 -12.92
C THR A 139 3.37 7.28 -12.98
N TYR A 140 3.38 6.11 -13.60
CA TYR A 140 4.53 5.20 -13.66
C TYR A 140 4.85 4.79 -15.10
N TRP A 141 6.13 4.53 -15.37
CA TRP A 141 6.65 4.11 -16.67
C TRP A 141 7.86 3.21 -16.48
N GLN A 142 8.21 2.43 -17.50
CA GLN A 142 9.48 1.71 -17.50
C GLN A 142 10.60 2.73 -17.63
N THR A 143 11.64 2.64 -16.80
CA THR A 143 12.78 3.58 -16.81
C THR A 143 13.39 3.74 -18.21
N VAL A 144 13.41 2.67 -19.02
CA VAL A 144 13.94 2.69 -20.39
C VAL A 144 13.08 3.46 -21.40
N ASP A 145 11.79 3.63 -21.13
CA ASP A 145 10.83 4.31 -22.01
C ASP A 145 10.61 5.78 -21.64
N GLY A 146 10.85 6.12 -20.37
CA GLY A 146 10.68 7.45 -19.82
C GLY A 146 9.22 7.91 -19.65
N PRO A 147 9.01 9.11 -19.08
CA PRO A 147 7.70 9.60 -18.62
C PRO A 147 6.66 9.80 -19.73
N SER A 148 7.09 9.93 -20.99
CA SER A 148 6.18 10.08 -22.13
C SER A 148 5.28 8.85 -22.39
N ARG A 149 5.67 7.68 -21.87
CA ARG A 149 4.89 6.43 -21.90
C ARG A 149 4.23 6.10 -20.56
N GLY A 150 4.06 7.10 -19.70
CA GLY A 150 3.44 6.97 -18.40
C GLY A 150 2.02 6.41 -18.46
N ARG A 151 1.71 5.53 -17.50
CA ARG A 151 0.36 5.10 -17.17
C ARG A 151 0.04 5.59 -15.78
N THR A 152 -1.24 5.79 -15.49
CA THR A 152 -1.68 6.33 -14.20
C THR A 152 -2.54 5.31 -13.47
N PHE A 153 -2.26 5.15 -12.19
CA PHE A 153 -3.11 4.46 -11.23
C PHE A 153 -3.46 5.42 -10.11
N SER A 154 -4.71 5.39 -9.64
CA SER A 154 -5.17 6.26 -8.56
C SER A 154 -5.95 5.49 -7.52
N TRP A 155 -5.78 5.86 -6.26
CA TRP A 155 -6.52 5.31 -5.13
C TRP A 155 -6.85 6.39 -4.11
N THR A 156 -7.67 6.01 -3.14
CA THR A 156 -8.11 6.89 -2.05
C THR A 156 -7.83 6.26 -0.69
N PHE A 157 -7.71 7.11 0.33
CA PHE A 157 -7.73 6.72 1.75
C PHE A 157 -8.42 7.81 2.59
N GLU A 158 -8.87 7.47 3.80
CA GLU A 158 -9.53 8.39 4.73
C GLU A 158 -8.66 8.64 5.97
N ALA A 159 -8.26 9.90 6.16
CA ALA A 159 -7.47 10.35 7.32
C ALA A 159 -8.36 10.84 8.47
N ILE A 160 -7.89 10.63 9.71
CA ILE A 160 -8.55 11.05 10.96
C ILE A 160 -7.64 11.94 11.82
#